data_AF-A0A8H4BE74-F1
#
_entry.id   AF-A0A8H4BE74-F1
#
_cell.length_a   1.000
_cell.length_b   1.000
_cell.length_c   1.000
_cell.angle_alpha   90.00
_cell.angle_beta   90.00
_cell.angle_gamma   90.00
#
_symmetry.space_group_name_H-M   'P 1'
#
loop_
_entity.id
_entity.type
_entity.pdbx_description
1 polymer ?
#
loop_
_entity_poly.entity_id
_entity_poly.type
_entity_poly.pdbx_seq_one_letter_code
_entity_poly.pdbx_strand_id
1 'polypeptide(L)'
;MNDEDDEDDLNRYLERCSICFDSKLDLCLEYCRDQFCLECFQRYVTDVVQSSWGLSVTKIRCPVCRVYIHQAEWSKYVPAAITELYNKFNQPFRSFSRCCSHCETEMAPCDFKRTYDKNQSKAIAAMIHDFLATANSQCTSDEQRLKLIECNVQQHYYVRLFEKMDWRNSTILDIHRQLLEKLLQTCQIVDQTAKAKDISLKILQLELRPDTWKKLQFDHISMFPDMRCPTCCKEMCLQCGEDSHSNATTCQENMERLIQQKREAGPNYADDVETLRWKMENSRKCPSCSIMINRDEGCNKVDCTLCGFSFCWECRSIWSEAELGVPDIQTIHARTNQS
;
A
#
# COMPACT_ATOMS: atom_id res chain seq x y z
N MET A 1 34.37 35.52 -37.92
CA MET A 1 33.68 34.40 -37.25
C MET A 1 32.32 34.97 -36.93
N ASN A 2 31.31 34.51 -37.66
CA ASN A 2 30.05 35.20 -37.90
C ASN A 2 29.09 35.01 -36.73
N ASP A 3 28.69 36.11 -36.09
CA ASP A 3 27.64 36.12 -35.07
C ASP A 3 26.25 35.73 -35.65
N GLU A 4 26.06 35.83 -36.98
CA GLU A 4 24.80 35.45 -37.68
C GLU A 4 24.61 33.92 -37.79
N ASP A 5 25.70 33.15 -37.92
CA ASP A 5 25.63 31.67 -38.00
C ASP A 5 25.29 31.05 -36.62
N ASP A 6 25.70 31.72 -35.52
CA ASP A 6 25.40 31.30 -34.14
C ASP A 6 23.95 31.64 -33.72
N GLU A 7 23.35 32.73 -34.23
CA GLU A 7 21.94 33.08 -33.98
C GLU A 7 20.96 32.13 -34.69
N ASP A 8 21.26 31.70 -35.92
CA ASP A 8 20.44 30.76 -36.68
C ASP A 8 20.47 29.35 -36.06
N ASP A 9 21.63 28.91 -35.55
CA ASP A 9 21.73 27.63 -34.84
C ASP A 9 21.01 27.68 -33.48
N LEU A 10 21.09 28.77 -32.73
CA LEU A 10 20.36 28.93 -31.47
C LEU A 10 18.83 28.92 -31.69
N ASN A 11 18.34 29.62 -32.72
CA ASN A 11 16.93 29.60 -33.11
C ASN A 11 16.47 28.19 -33.51
N ARG A 12 17.32 27.42 -34.18
CA ARG A 12 17.05 26.02 -34.55
C ARG A 12 16.91 25.09 -33.35
N TYR A 13 17.57 25.38 -32.22
CA TYR A 13 17.40 24.62 -30.97
C TYR A 13 16.17 25.08 -30.17
N LEU A 14 15.81 26.36 -30.23
CA LEU A 14 14.64 26.92 -29.55
C LEU A 14 13.30 26.43 -30.14
N GLU A 15 13.28 25.98 -31.39
CA GLU A 15 12.07 25.44 -32.02
C GLU A 15 11.87 23.92 -31.85
N ARG A 16 12.81 23.24 -31.17
CA ARG A 16 12.82 21.78 -31.04
C ARG A 16 12.19 21.30 -29.74
N CYS A 17 11.55 20.14 -29.82
CA CYS A 17 11.00 19.46 -28.66
C CYS A 17 12.08 19.20 -27.59
N SER A 18 11.80 19.56 -26.33
CA SER A 18 12.72 19.35 -25.20
C SER A 18 12.89 17.88 -24.75
N ILE A 19 12.22 16.92 -25.41
CA ILE A 19 12.37 15.49 -25.15
C ILE A 19 13.24 14.83 -26.24
N CYS A 20 12.85 14.94 -27.51
CA CYS A 20 13.56 14.26 -28.59
C CYS A 20 14.67 15.10 -29.24
N PHE A 21 14.66 16.42 -29.02
CA PHE A 21 15.56 17.38 -29.67
C PHE A 21 15.54 17.31 -31.21
N ASP A 22 14.50 16.72 -31.80
CA ASP A 22 14.41 16.51 -33.25
C ASP A 22 13.20 17.23 -33.87
N SER A 23 12.01 16.84 -33.45
CA SER A 23 10.75 17.36 -33.97
C SER A 23 10.53 18.83 -33.61
N LYS A 24 9.84 19.56 -34.50
CA LYS A 24 9.31 20.88 -34.18
C LYS A 24 8.31 20.80 -33.03
N LEU A 25 8.25 21.87 -32.24
CA LEU A 25 7.29 21.99 -31.15
C LEU A 25 5.84 22.07 -31.67
N ASP A 26 4.95 21.35 -30.99
CA ASP A 26 3.49 21.36 -31.22
C ASP A 26 2.75 22.03 -30.05
N LEU A 27 3.34 21.98 -28.85
CA LEU A 27 2.73 22.49 -27.63
C LEU A 27 3.75 23.12 -26.67
N CYS A 28 3.25 24.03 -25.85
CA CYS A 28 4.00 24.74 -24.82
C CYS A 28 3.18 24.73 -23.53
N LEU A 29 3.80 24.33 -22.42
CA LEU A 29 3.11 24.27 -21.13
C LEU A 29 2.79 25.67 -20.60
N GLU A 30 1.60 25.85 -20.01
CA GLU A 30 1.05 27.14 -19.61
C GLU A 30 1.91 27.83 -18.53
N TYR A 31 2.43 27.06 -17.57
CA TYR A 31 3.17 27.58 -16.43
C TYR A 31 4.68 27.64 -16.65
N CYS A 32 5.33 26.49 -16.89
CA CYS A 32 6.79 26.42 -17.00
C CYS A 32 7.33 26.78 -18.39
N ARG A 33 6.46 26.91 -19.40
CA ARG A 33 6.81 27.25 -20.79
C ARG A 33 7.73 26.27 -21.51
N ASP A 34 7.96 25.09 -20.94
CA ASP A 34 8.67 24.00 -21.63
C ASP A 34 7.87 23.53 -22.85
N GLN A 35 8.58 23.16 -23.91
CA GLN A 35 8.03 22.95 -25.25
C GLN A 35 8.24 21.52 -25.74
N PHE A 36 7.22 20.95 -26.36
CA PHE A 36 7.24 19.55 -26.78
C PHE A 36 6.57 19.36 -28.14
N CYS A 37 7.00 18.35 -28.88
CA CYS A 37 6.14 17.78 -29.91
C CYS A 37 5.05 16.93 -29.23
N LEU A 38 3.91 16.79 -29.91
CA LEU A 38 2.73 16.11 -29.39
C LEU A 38 3.02 14.64 -29.12
N GLU A 39 3.77 13.98 -30.01
CA GLU A 39 4.11 12.56 -29.90
C GLU A 39 4.89 12.26 -28.61
N CYS A 40 5.96 13.02 -28.35
CA CYS A 40 6.78 12.80 -27.16
C CYS A 40 6.01 13.07 -25.86
N PHE A 41 5.22 14.16 -25.82
CA PHE A 41 4.43 14.48 -24.64
C PHE A 41 3.33 13.45 -24.39
N GLN A 42 2.63 13.02 -25.44
CA GLN A 42 1.58 12.01 -25.34
C GLN A 42 2.12 10.67 -24.87
N ARG A 43 3.25 10.23 -25.43
CA ARG A 43 3.92 8.98 -25.00
C ARG A 43 4.34 9.07 -23.54
N TYR A 44 5.00 10.17 -23.15
CA TYR A 44 5.40 10.41 -21.77
C TYR A 44 4.22 10.30 -20.79
N VAL A 45 3.13 11.02 -21.04
CA VAL A 45 1.96 10.99 -20.14
C VAL A 45 1.34 9.59 -20.13
N THR A 46 1.23 8.94 -21.28
CA THR A 46 0.70 7.57 -21.40
C THR A 46 1.50 6.59 -20.54
N ASP A 47 2.83 6.61 -20.66
CA ASP A 47 3.72 5.72 -19.92
C ASP A 47 3.62 5.97 -18.40
N VAL A 48 3.55 7.24 -17.98
CA VAL A 48 3.35 7.59 -16.56
C VAL A 48 2.01 7.09 -16.04
N VAL A 49 0.91 7.26 -16.79
CA VAL A 49 -0.41 6.78 -16.36
C VAL A 49 -0.47 5.26 -16.30
N GLN A 50 0.05 4.57 -17.31
CA GLN A 50 0.01 3.11 -17.41
C GLN A 50 0.87 2.42 -16.34
N SER A 51 1.98 3.03 -15.93
CA SER A 51 2.82 2.55 -14.82
C SER A 51 2.28 2.89 -13.42
N SER A 52 1.18 3.62 -13.33
CA SER A 52 0.61 4.12 -12.06
C SER A 52 -0.47 3.22 -11.46
N TRP A 53 -0.29 1.90 -11.49
CA TRP A 53 -1.25 0.93 -10.93
C TRP A 53 -1.33 0.94 -9.40
N GLY A 54 -0.44 1.68 -8.72
CA GLY A 54 -0.41 1.84 -7.27
C GLY A 54 -1.69 2.46 -6.67
N LEU A 55 -1.72 2.62 -5.34
CA LEU A 55 -2.82 3.29 -4.61
C LEU A 55 -2.45 4.71 -4.18
N SER A 56 -1.24 5.16 -4.50
CA SER A 56 -0.82 6.54 -4.34
C SER A 56 -1.21 7.38 -5.54
N VAL A 57 -1.57 8.64 -5.28
CA VAL A 57 -1.97 9.55 -6.34
C VAL A 57 -0.77 9.86 -7.22
N THR A 58 -0.84 9.50 -8.50
CA THR A 58 0.19 9.91 -9.46
C THR A 58 -0.11 11.32 -9.94
N LYS A 59 0.86 12.22 -9.76
CA LYS A 59 0.81 13.57 -10.32
C LYS A 59 1.65 13.64 -11.58
N ILE A 60 1.08 14.08 -12.68
CA ILE A 60 1.83 14.36 -13.91
C ILE A 60 2.71 15.58 -13.69
N ARG A 61 3.99 15.46 -14.03
CA ARG A 61 4.99 16.51 -13.89
C ARG A 61 5.61 16.80 -15.25
N CYS A 62 6.16 18.00 -15.43
CA CYS A 62 6.94 18.30 -16.62
C CYS A 62 8.14 17.36 -16.73
N PRO A 63 8.41 16.75 -17.90
CA PRO A 63 9.58 15.91 -18.15
C PRO A 63 10.92 16.64 -17.88
N VAL A 64 10.93 17.96 -18.06
CA VAL A 64 12.13 18.81 -17.96
C VAL A 64 12.25 19.38 -16.54
N CYS A 65 11.42 20.35 -16.18
CA CYS A 65 11.55 21.07 -14.91
C CYS A 65 10.86 20.40 -13.70
N ARG A 66 10.17 19.26 -13.90
CA ARG A 66 9.45 18.48 -12.87
C ARG A 66 8.31 19.21 -12.15
N VAL A 67 7.94 20.42 -12.59
CA VAL A 67 6.76 21.14 -12.07
C VAL A 67 5.48 20.37 -12.38
N TYR A 68 4.52 20.38 -11.46
CA TYR A 68 3.21 19.74 -11.64
C TYR A 68 2.45 20.35 -12.83
N ILE A 69 1.88 19.49 -13.67
CA ILE A 69 1.01 19.89 -14.78
C ILE A 69 -0.43 19.57 -14.39
N HIS A 70 -1.32 20.57 -14.46
CA HIS A 70 -2.72 20.38 -14.09
C HIS A 70 -3.45 19.46 -15.09
N GLN A 71 -4.39 18.64 -14.60
CA GLN A 71 -5.12 17.69 -15.46
C GLN A 71 -5.85 18.38 -16.60
N ALA A 72 -6.46 19.53 -16.35
CA ALA A 72 -7.14 20.31 -17.37
C ALA A 72 -6.23 20.70 -18.56
N GLU A 73 -4.91 20.74 -18.34
CA GLU A 73 -3.93 21.05 -19.37
C GLU A 73 -3.46 19.78 -20.09
N TRP A 74 -2.83 18.83 -19.40
CA TRP A 74 -2.23 17.67 -20.07
C TRP A 74 -3.25 16.75 -20.73
N SER A 75 -4.50 16.71 -20.23
CA SER A 75 -5.57 15.89 -20.83
C SER A 75 -5.97 16.36 -22.22
N LYS A 76 -5.66 17.60 -22.61
CA LYS A 76 -5.88 18.12 -23.98
C LYS A 76 -5.02 17.40 -25.02
N TYR A 77 -3.90 16.80 -24.60
CA TYR A 77 -2.85 16.28 -25.49
C TYR A 77 -2.75 14.74 -25.48
N VAL A 78 -3.68 14.05 -24.81
CA VAL A 78 -3.71 12.59 -24.76
C VAL A 78 -5.09 12.04 -25.10
N PRO A 79 -5.20 10.77 -25.53
CA PRO A 79 -6.48 10.14 -25.76
C PRO A 79 -7.35 10.11 -24.49
N ALA A 80 -8.66 10.26 -24.65
CA ALA A 80 -9.62 10.24 -23.53
C ALA A 80 -9.49 8.99 -22.64
N ALA A 81 -9.19 7.83 -23.25
CA ALA A 81 -8.95 6.58 -22.53
C ALA A 81 -7.81 6.67 -21.48
N ILE A 82 -6.77 7.47 -21.76
CA ILE A 82 -5.67 7.69 -20.80
C ILE A 82 -6.14 8.57 -19.65
N THR A 83 -6.96 9.60 -19.92
CA THR A 83 -7.56 10.42 -18.88
C THR A 83 -8.53 9.62 -18.01
N GLU A 84 -9.35 8.75 -18.59
CA GLU A 84 -10.24 7.84 -17.87
C GLU A 84 -9.47 6.86 -16.99
N LEU A 85 -8.39 6.28 -17.50
CA LEU A 85 -7.50 5.40 -16.74
C LEU A 85 -6.85 6.13 -15.55
N TYR A 86 -6.36 7.35 -15.78
CA TYR A 86 -5.83 8.21 -14.72
C TYR A 86 -6.88 8.47 -13.64
N ASN A 87 -8.11 8.82 -14.02
CA ASN A 87 -9.20 9.05 -13.08
C ASN A 87 -9.53 7.79 -12.28
N LYS A 88 -9.54 6.62 -12.94
CA LYS A 88 -9.76 5.32 -12.28
C LYS A 88 -8.68 5.02 -11.25
N PHE A 89 -7.40 5.27 -11.55
CA PHE A 89 -6.32 4.99 -10.61
C PHE A 89 -6.26 5.98 -9.43
N ASN A 90 -6.72 7.22 -9.63
CA ASN A 90 -6.72 8.28 -8.63
C ASN A 90 -8.06 8.49 -7.92
N GLN A 91 -9.06 7.64 -8.16
CA GLN A 91 -10.34 7.72 -7.45
C GLN A 91 -10.13 7.57 -5.92
N PRO A 92 -10.91 8.27 -5.08
CA PRO A 92 -10.77 8.16 -3.64
C PRO A 92 -11.21 6.78 -3.14
N PHE A 93 -10.69 6.37 -1.97
CA PHE A 93 -11.06 5.11 -1.29
C PHE A 93 -10.85 3.83 -2.12
N ARG A 94 -9.84 3.80 -2.99
CA ARG A 94 -9.48 2.57 -3.72
C ARG A 94 -9.00 1.47 -2.80
N SER A 95 -9.67 0.32 -2.87
CA SER A 95 -9.19 -0.88 -2.20
C SER A 95 -7.84 -1.34 -2.76
N PHE A 96 -6.97 -1.82 -1.89
CA PHE A 96 -5.91 -2.73 -2.28
C PHE A 96 -6.57 -3.99 -2.81
N SER A 97 -6.09 -4.50 -3.93
CA SER A 97 -6.57 -5.75 -4.50
C SER A 97 -5.40 -6.64 -4.87
N ARG A 98 -5.66 -7.95 -4.87
CA ARG A 98 -4.72 -8.95 -5.33
C ARG A 98 -5.44 -10.09 -6.02
N CYS A 99 -4.86 -10.62 -7.09
CA CYS A 99 -5.41 -11.79 -7.77
C CYS A 99 -5.14 -13.06 -6.95
N CYS A 100 -6.13 -13.96 -6.91
CA CYS A 100 -5.95 -15.28 -6.32
C CYS A 100 -4.92 -16.09 -7.13
N SER A 101 -3.95 -16.72 -6.46
CA SER A 101 -2.91 -17.55 -7.12
C SER A 101 -3.46 -18.81 -7.79
N HIS A 102 -4.69 -19.22 -7.47
CA HIS A 102 -5.30 -20.45 -7.97
C HIS A 102 -6.30 -20.24 -9.12
N CYS A 103 -6.91 -19.05 -9.21
CA CYS A 103 -8.00 -18.81 -10.18
C CYS A 103 -8.05 -17.37 -10.72
N GLU A 104 -7.05 -16.55 -10.40
CA GLU A 104 -6.89 -15.17 -10.90
C GLU A 104 -8.01 -14.18 -10.56
N THR A 105 -9.02 -14.61 -9.77
CA THR A 105 -10.07 -13.72 -9.28
C THR A 105 -9.45 -12.58 -8.48
N GLU A 106 -9.77 -11.35 -8.84
CA GLU A 106 -9.38 -10.15 -8.09
C GLU A 106 -10.07 -10.14 -6.71
N MET A 107 -9.27 -10.06 -5.65
CA MET A 107 -9.74 -10.07 -4.26
C MET A 107 -9.40 -8.74 -3.61
N ALA A 108 -10.41 -8.09 -3.02
CA ALA A 108 -10.28 -6.82 -2.31
C ALA A 108 -10.83 -6.97 -0.87
N PRO A 109 -9.99 -6.87 0.16
CA PRO A 109 -10.42 -7.11 1.55
C PRO A 109 -11.22 -5.95 2.15
N CYS A 110 -11.03 -4.72 1.65
CA CYS A 110 -11.56 -3.50 2.24
C CYS A 110 -12.39 -2.75 1.20
N ASP A 111 -13.71 -2.89 1.25
CA ASP A 111 -14.60 -2.12 0.37
C ASP A 111 -15.12 -0.87 1.09
N PHE A 112 -14.98 0.31 0.47
CA PHE A 112 -15.53 1.54 1.02
C PHE A 112 -17.00 1.66 0.65
N LYS A 113 -17.88 1.51 1.64
CA LYS A 113 -19.32 1.69 1.47
C LYS A 113 -19.78 2.88 2.27
N ARG A 114 -20.04 3.99 1.58
CA ARG A 114 -20.59 5.18 2.22
C ARG A 114 -21.97 4.86 2.81
N THR A 115 -22.01 4.67 4.13
CA THR A 115 -23.23 4.33 4.85
C THR A 115 -23.60 5.52 5.73
N TYR A 116 -24.75 6.13 5.46
CA TYR A 116 -25.26 7.24 6.27
C TYR A 116 -26.02 6.71 7.49
N ASP A 117 -25.27 6.21 8.47
CA ASP A 117 -25.83 5.81 9.76
C ASP A 117 -25.12 6.57 10.89
N LYS A 118 -25.88 7.41 11.60
CA LYS A 118 -25.37 8.19 12.74
C LYS A 118 -24.97 7.29 13.92
N ASN A 119 -25.34 6.00 13.89
CA ASN A 119 -25.04 5.04 14.95
C ASN A 119 -23.85 4.14 14.65
N GLN A 120 -23.09 4.33 13.55
CA GLN A 120 -21.95 3.47 13.23
C GLN A 120 -20.93 3.36 14.37
N SER A 121 -20.62 4.46 15.04
CA SER A 121 -19.68 4.46 16.18
C SER A 121 -20.23 3.64 17.37
N LYS A 122 -21.52 3.77 17.67
CA LYS A 122 -22.19 2.97 18.71
C LYS A 122 -22.25 1.48 18.34
N ALA A 123 -22.42 1.17 17.05
CA ALA A 123 -22.38 -0.22 16.58
C ALA A 123 -21.00 -0.83 16.82
N ILE A 124 -19.91 -0.08 16.60
CA ILE A 124 -18.55 -0.54 16.92
C ILE A 124 -18.39 -0.77 18.42
N ALA A 125 -18.88 0.14 19.26
CA ALA A 125 -18.86 -0.05 20.71
C ALA A 125 -19.61 -1.34 21.14
N ALA A 126 -20.78 -1.60 20.54
CA ALA A 126 -21.54 -2.82 20.78
C ALA A 126 -20.78 -4.07 20.31
N MET A 127 -20.10 -4.03 19.16
CA MET A 127 -19.26 -5.13 18.68
C MET A 127 -18.09 -5.41 19.63
N ILE A 128 -17.43 -4.37 20.14
CA ILE A 128 -16.35 -4.52 21.14
C ILE A 128 -16.93 -5.13 22.42
N HIS A 129 -18.06 -4.63 22.91
CA HIS A 129 -18.71 -5.20 24.10
C HIS A 129 -19.08 -6.68 23.92
N ASP A 130 -19.64 -7.06 22.77
CA ASP A 130 -19.97 -8.45 22.43
C ASP A 130 -18.73 -9.34 22.38
N PHE A 131 -17.63 -8.87 21.77
CA PHE A 131 -16.35 -9.56 21.77
C PHE A 131 -15.88 -9.88 23.20
N LEU A 132 -15.92 -8.88 24.10
CA LEU A 132 -15.51 -9.05 25.50
C LEU A 132 -16.42 -10.00 26.28
N ALA A 133 -17.73 -9.87 26.11
CA ALA A 133 -18.70 -10.74 26.76
C ALA A 133 -18.51 -12.20 26.31
N THR A 134 -18.30 -12.41 25.01
CA THR A 134 -18.04 -13.73 24.43
C THR A 134 -16.74 -14.32 24.97
N ALA A 135 -15.65 -13.53 25.03
CA ALA A 135 -14.36 -13.98 25.54
C ALA A 135 -14.46 -14.46 27.00
N ASN A 136 -15.13 -13.70 27.85
CA ASN A 136 -15.37 -14.10 29.25
C ASN A 136 -16.18 -15.39 29.36
N SER A 137 -17.19 -15.58 28.50
CA SER A 137 -18.04 -16.78 28.52
C SER A 137 -17.33 -18.05 28.03
N GLN A 138 -16.33 -17.91 27.17
CA GLN A 138 -15.59 -19.03 26.56
C GLN A 138 -14.37 -19.47 27.38
N CYS A 139 -13.95 -18.70 28.40
CA CYS A 139 -12.89 -19.14 29.31
C CYS A 139 -13.32 -20.38 30.10
N THR A 140 -12.54 -21.46 29.99
CA THR A 140 -12.80 -22.72 30.67
C THR A 140 -11.97 -22.90 31.93
N SER A 141 -10.82 -22.22 32.06
CA SER A 141 -9.94 -22.30 33.23
C SER A 141 -9.80 -20.97 33.98
N ASP A 142 -9.46 -21.03 35.26
CA ASP A 142 -9.21 -19.84 36.08
C ASP A 142 -7.95 -19.08 35.63
N GLU A 143 -6.97 -19.80 35.09
CA GLU A 143 -5.77 -19.18 34.48
C GLU A 143 -6.13 -18.33 33.25
N GLN A 144 -7.02 -18.81 32.37
CA GLN A 144 -7.51 -18.03 31.24
C GLN A 144 -8.27 -16.78 31.71
N ARG A 145 -9.11 -16.92 32.75
CA ARG A 145 -9.86 -15.79 33.33
C ARG A 145 -8.93 -14.73 33.91
N LEU A 146 -7.89 -15.13 34.63
CA LEU A 146 -6.88 -14.20 35.18
C LEU A 146 -6.16 -13.44 34.06
N LYS A 147 -5.65 -14.15 33.05
CA LYS A 147 -5.00 -13.51 31.88
C LYS A 147 -5.95 -12.55 31.15
N LEU A 148 -7.21 -12.94 31.00
CA LEU A 148 -8.21 -12.09 30.35
C LEU A 148 -8.49 -10.82 31.17
N ILE A 149 -8.58 -10.90 32.50
CA ILE A 149 -8.76 -9.74 33.38
C ILE A 149 -7.59 -8.74 33.21
N GLU A 150 -6.35 -9.24 33.16
CA GLU A 150 -5.16 -8.41 32.92
C GLU A 150 -5.21 -7.68 31.56
N CYS A 151 -5.75 -8.32 30.53
CA CYS A 151 -5.95 -7.71 29.21
C CYS A 151 -7.15 -6.73 29.15
N ASN A 152 -8.23 -6.99 29.91
CA ASN A 152 -9.52 -6.30 29.77
C ASN A 152 -9.57 -4.87 30.34
N VAL A 153 -8.67 -4.49 31.25
CA VAL A 153 -8.72 -3.18 31.95
C VAL A 153 -8.68 -2.00 30.98
N GLN A 154 -8.06 -2.15 29.81
CA GLN A 154 -7.99 -1.12 28.77
C GLN A 154 -9.04 -1.26 27.65
N GLN A 155 -9.77 -2.36 27.57
CA GLN A 155 -10.73 -2.59 26.48
C GLN A 155 -12.07 -1.86 26.70
N HIS A 156 -12.53 -1.76 27.96
CA HIS A 156 -13.71 -0.97 28.31
C HIS A 156 -13.56 0.54 28.03
N TYR A 157 -12.33 1.04 27.98
CA TYR A 157 -12.05 2.41 27.54
C TYR A 157 -12.50 2.61 26.08
N TYR A 158 -12.19 1.67 25.19
CA TYR A 158 -12.58 1.77 23.77
C TYR A 158 -14.10 1.69 23.58
N VAL A 159 -14.81 0.86 24.35
CA VAL A 159 -16.28 0.85 24.33
C VAL A 159 -16.82 2.26 24.57
N ARG A 160 -16.39 2.91 25.66
CA ARG A 160 -16.81 4.28 26.00
C ARG A 160 -16.34 5.31 24.97
N LEU A 161 -15.14 5.13 24.43
CA LEU A 161 -14.56 5.99 23.41
C LEU A 161 -15.45 6.05 22.16
N PHE A 162 -15.86 4.88 21.66
CA PHE A 162 -16.74 4.76 20.50
C PHE A 162 -18.20 5.14 20.81
N GLU A 163 -18.71 4.91 22.03
CA GLU A 163 -20.04 5.38 22.44
C GLU A 163 -20.15 6.92 22.43
N LYS A 164 -19.10 7.60 22.91
CA LYS A 164 -19.08 9.05 23.10
C LYS A 164 -18.42 9.82 21.95
N MET A 165 -17.71 9.12 21.05
CA MET A 165 -16.89 9.70 19.98
C MET A 165 -15.85 10.72 20.51
N ASP A 166 -15.26 10.42 21.67
CA ASP A 166 -14.39 11.36 22.39
C ASP A 166 -12.90 11.13 22.11
N TRP A 167 -12.46 11.40 20.87
CA TRP A 167 -11.11 11.09 20.36
C TRP A 167 -9.96 11.94 20.93
N ARG A 168 -10.08 12.49 22.14
CA ARG A 168 -9.16 13.52 22.69
C ARG A 168 -7.70 13.12 22.52
N ASN A 169 -7.01 13.83 21.63
CA ASN A 169 -5.57 13.71 21.34
C ASN A 169 -5.12 12.39 20.68
N SER A 170 -6.03 11.59 20.13
CA SER A 170 -5.68 10.37 19.39
C SER A 170 -6.31 10.36 18.00
N THR A 171 -5.55 9.95 16.99
CA THR A 171 -6.10 9.77 15.66
C THR A 171 -6.84 8.44 15.57
N ILE A 172 -7.78 8.31 14.63
CA ILE A 172 -8.47 7.04 14.38
C ILE A 172 -7.49 5.90 14.03
N LEU A 173 -6.33 6.21 13.44
CA LEU A 173 -5.25 5.26 13.17
C LEU A 173 -4.64 4.73 14.46
N ASP A 174 -4.34 5.62 15.41
CA ASP A 174 -3.77 5.23 16.71
C ASP A 174 -4.77 4.37 17.50
N ILE A 175 -6.04 4.78 17.50
CA ILE A 175 -7.12 4.05 18.17
C ILE A 175 -7.31 2.68 17.54
N HIS A 176 -7.33 2.59 16.21
CA HIS A 176 -7.44 1.32 15.49
C HIS A 176 -6.30 0.39 15.88
N ARG A 177 -5.05 0.84 15.76
CA ARG A 177 -3.87 0.02 16.07
C ARG A 177 -3.89 -0.49 17.51
N GLN A 178 -4.02 0.41 18.48
CA GLN A 178 -3.97 0.06 19.89
C GLN A 178 -5.14 -0.84 20.31
N LEU A 179 -6.36 -0.58 19.81
CA LEU A 179 -7.50 -1.45 20.08
C LEU A 179 -7.25 -2.85 19.53
N LEU A 180 -6.85 -2.97 18.26
CA LEU A 180 -6.73 -4.28 17.63
C LEU A 180 -5.57 -5.10 18.16
N GLU A 181 -4.45 -4.47 18.54
CA GLU A 181 -3.39 -5.17 19.30
C GLU A 181 -3.95 -5.81 20.58
N LYS A 182 -4.82 -5.10 21.32
CA LYS A 182 -5.46 -5.64 22.52
C LYS A 182 -6.46 -6.75 22.19
N LEU A 183 -7.27 -6.60 21.15
CA LEU A 183 -8.21 -7.65 20.76
C LEU A 183 -7.47 -8.91 20.30
N LEU A 184 -6.37 -8.77 19.57
CA LEU A 184 -5.55 -9.90 19.14
C LEU A 184 -4.81 -10.58 20.30
N GLN A 185 -4.36 -9.82 21.32
CA GLN A 185 -3.86 -10.39 22.57
C GLN A 185 -4.92 -11.25 23.26
N THR A 186 -6.18 -10.79 23.31
CA THR A 186 -7.29 -11.61 23.80
C THR A 186 -7.52 -12.85 22.94
N CYS A 187 -7.36 -12.74 21.61
CA CYS A 187 -7.51 -13.88 20.69
C CYS A 187 -6.50 -15.01 20.94
N GLN A 188 -5.34 -14.71 21.53
CA GLN A 188 -4.36 -15.73 21.93
C GLN A 188 -4.84 -16.59 23.11
N ILE A 189 -5.80 -16.09 23.89
CA ILE A 189 -6.40 -16.80 25.03
C ILE A 189 -7.65 -17.56 24.56
N VAL A 190 -8.49 -16.88 23.78
CA VAL A 190 -9.78 -17.38 23.27
C VAL A 190 -9.92 -16.96 21.82
N ASP A 191 -9.93 -17.92 20.88
CA ASP A 191 -9.96 -17.57 19.45
C ASP A 191 -11.29 -16.92 19.04
N GLN A 192 -11.21 -15.61 18.75
CA GLN A 192 -12.28 -14.79 18.19
C GLN A 192 -11.75 -13.86 17.10
N THR A 193 -10.73 -14.32 16.37
CA THR A 193 -10.02 -13.52 15.37
C THR A 193 -10.97 -12.95 14.31
N ALA A 194 -12.01 -13.70 13.94
CA ALA A 194 -13.05 -13.24 13.02
C ALA A 194 -13.81 -12.00 13.54
N LYS A 195 -14.18 -11.96 14.83
CA LYS A 195 -14.85 -10.79 15.42
C LYS A 195 -13.93 -9.58 15.47
N ALA A 196 -12.64 -9.77 15.80
CA ALA A 196 -11.65 -8.70 15.77
C ALA A 196 -11.47 -8.13 14.35
N LYS A 197 -11.45 -9.01 13.33
CA LYS A 197 -11.43 -8.63 11.91
C LYS A 197 -12.65 -7.80 11.53
N ASP A 198 -13.85 -8.20 11.96
CA ASP A 198 -15.09 -7.46 11.68
C ASP A 198 -15.11 -6.08 12.36
N ILE A 199 -14.63 -5.98 13.60
CA ILE A 199 -14.47 -4.69 14.30
C ILE A 199 -13.52 -3.78 13.49
N SER A 200 -12.39 -4.31 13.05
CA SER A 200 -11.42 -3.60 12.22
C SER A 200 -12.07 -3.03 10.95
N LEU A 201 -12.76 -3.89 10.18
CA LEU A 201 -13.47 -3.48 8.96
C LEU A 201 -14.55 -2.43 9.24
N LYS A 202 -15.24 -2.53 10.38
CA LYS A 202 -16.26 -1.56 10.76
C LYS A 202 -15.67 -0.19 11.09
N ILE A 203 -14.49 -0.15 11.73
CA ILE A 203 -13.75 1.10 11.98
C ILE A 203 -13.36 1.79 10.67
N LEU A 204 -12.92 1.03 9.65
CA LEU A 204 -12.63 1.59 8.33
C LEU A 204 -13.82 2.37 7.74
N GLN A 205 -15.05 1.92 7.98
CA GLN A 205 -16.26 2.57 7.45
C GLN A 205 -16.59 3.91 8.12
N LEU A 206 -15.93 4.27 9.23
CA LEU A 206 -16.09 5.58 9.87
C LEU A 206 -15.29 6.70 9.18
N GLU A 207 -14.22 6.36 8.47
CA GLU A 207 -13.29 7.35 7.94
C GLU A 207 -13.77 7.93 6.61
N LEU A 208 -13.82 9.26 6.53
CA LEU A 208 -14.30 10.02 5.39
C LEU A 208 -13.16 10.69 4.61
N ARG A 209 -11.92 10.57 5.08
CA ARG A 209 -10.72 11.09 4.42
C ARG A 209 -10.04 9.94 3.67
N PRO A 210 -9.90 10.02 2.34
CA PRO A 210 -9.33 8.94 1.52
C PRO A 210 -7.92 8.52 1.96
N ASP A 211 -7.05 9.46 2.31
CA ASP A 211 -5.66 9.15 2.72
C ASP A 211 -5.61 8.40 4.05
N THR A 212 -6.44 8.78 5.02
CA THR A 212 -6.51 8.08 6.31
C THR A 212 -7.16 6.71 6.14
N TRP A 213 -8.21 6.60 5.30
CA TRP A 213 -8.84 5.32 4.98
C TRP A 213 -7.85 4.36 4.31
N LYS A 214 -7.03 4.85 3.38
CA LYS A 214 -5.97 4.05 2.73
C LYS A 214 -4.97 3.50 3.75
N LYS A 215 -4.57 4.31 4.73
CA LYS A 215 -3.69 3.86 5.83
C LYS A 215 -4.37 2.81 6.71
N LEU A 216 -5.62 3.03 7.12
CA LEU A 216 -6.41 2.06 7.89
C LEU A 216 -6.56 0.71 7.18
N GLN A 217 -6.75 0.72 5.86
CA GLN A 217 -6.75 -0.50 5.05
C GLN A 217 -5.46 -1.31 5.19
N PHE A 218 -4.31 -0.65 5.10
CA PHE A 218 -3.04 -1.36 5.22
C PHE A 218 -2.77 -1.79 6.67
N ASP A 219 -3.19 -1.01 7.66
CA ASP A 219 -3.15 -1.42 9.07
C ASP A 219 -4.03 -2.68 9.29
N HIS A 220 -5.22 -2.73 8.67
CA HIS A 220 -6.09 -3.92 8.67
C HIS A 220 -5.40 -5.13 8.04
N ILE A 221 -4.86 -5.01 6.83
CA ILE A 221 -4.18 -6.10 6.11
C ILE A 221 -2.92 -6.56 6.86
N SER A 222 -2.25 -5.65 7.57
CA SER A 222 -1.09 -5.99 8.40
C SER A 222 -1.47 -6.94 9.53
N MET A 223 -2.65 -6.77 10.12
CA MET A 223 -3.16 -7.55 11.25
C MET A 223 -3.96 -8.80 10.81
N PHE A 224 -4.69 -8.71 9.71
CA PHE A 224 -5.51 -9.79 9.14
C PHE A 224 -5.14 -10.01 7.66
N PRO A 225 -3.99 -10.62 7.37
CA PRO A 225 -3.52 -10.78 6.00
C PRO A 225 -4.31 -11.82 5.22
N ASP A 226 -5.08 -12.68 5.88
CA ASP A 226 -5.73 -13.80 5.21
C ASP A 226 -7.10 -13.43 4.65
N MET A 227 -7.31 -13.81 3.40
CA MET A 227 -8.57 -13.66 2.69
C MET A 227 -8.93 -14.93 1.93
N ARG A 228 -10.17 -15.37 2.09
CA ARG A 228 -10.75 -16.47 1.32
C ARG A 228 -11.24 -15.97 -0.03
N CYS A 229 -10.79 -16.60 -1.10
CA CYS A 229 -11.23 -16.28 -2.46
C CYS A 229 -12.74 -16.58 -2.62
N PRO A 230 -13.54 -15.64 -3.15
CA PRO A 230 -14.97 -15.85 -3.34
C PRO A 230 -15.30 -16.87 -4.44
N THR A 231 -14.37 -17.12 -5.37
CA THR A 231 -14.58 -18.01 -6.52
C THR A 231 -14.13 -19.43 -6.21
N CYS A 232 -12.86 -19.64 -5.85
CA CYS A 232 -12.28 -20.97 -5.65
C CYS A 232 -12.23 -21.40 -4.18
N CYS A 233 -12.66 -20.55 -3.24
CA CYS A 233 -12.70 -20.82 -1.80
C CYS A 233 -11.34 -21.08 -1.12
N LYS A 234 -10.21 -20.92 -1.82
CA LYS A 234 -8.85 -21.03 -1.25
C LYS A 234 -8.50 -19.80 -0.42
N GLU A 235 -7.70 -19.99 0.62
CA GLU A 235 -7.24 -18.93 1.50
C GLU A 235 -5.86 -18.42 1.07
N MET A 236 -5.73 -17.11 1.01
CA MET A 236 -4.58 -16.42 0.45
C MET A 236 -4.06 -15.37 1.42
N CYS A 237 -2.74 -15.26 1.51
CA CYS A 237 -2.10 -14.16 2.21
C CYS A 237 -2.03 -12.93 1.30
N LEU A 238 -2.68 -11.84 1.72
CA LEU A 238 -2.70 -10.57 1.00
C LEU A 238 -1.33 -9.88 0.98
N GLN A 239 -0.46 -10.15 1.97
CA GLN A 239 0.88 -9.56 2.06
C GLN A 239 1.83 -10.13 1.00
N CYS A 240 1.93 -11.45 0.87
CA CYS A 240 2.86 -12.11 -0.06
C CYS A 240 2.23 -12.66 -1.33
N GLY A 241 0.93 -12.97 -1.33
CA GLY A 241 0.18 -13.42 -2.51
C GLY A 241 0.23 -14.93 -2.73
N GLU A 242 0.83 -15.64 -1.78
CA GLU A 242 0.85 -17.09 -1.73
C GLU A 242 -0.22 -17.60 -0.76
N ASP A 243 -0.34 -18.92 -0.65
CA ASP A 243 -1.30 -19.57 0.24
C ASP A 243 -1.22 -19.04 1.67
N SER A 244 -2.38 -18.94 2.32
CA SER A 244 -2.50 -18.47 3.69
C SER A 244 -1.60 -19.23 4.65
N HIS A 245 -1.04 -18.49 5.61
CA HIS A 245 -0.15 -19.02 6.66
C HIS A 245 -0.50 -18.46 8.04
N SER A 246 -1.74 -17.98 8.23
CA SER A 246 -2.40 -17.64 9.51
C SER A 246 -1.58 -16.79 10.49
N ASN A 247 -0.68 -15.93 9.99
CA ASN A 247 0.35 -15.25 10.81
C ASN A 247 1.23 -16.18 11.67
N ALA A 248 1.15 -17.50 11.50
CA ALA A 248 1.93 -18.47 12.27
C ALA A 248 3.41 -18.44 11.88
N THR A 249 3.68 -18.16 10.60
CA THR A 249 5.01 -17.91 10.06
C THR A 249 5.03 -16.61 9.28
N THR A 250 6.23 -16.06 9.08
CA THR A 250 6.41 -14.90 8.20
C THR A 250 6.15 -15.28 6.74
N CYS A 251 5.90 -14.27 5.90
CA CYS A 251 5.78 -14.49 4.45
C CYS A 251 7.03 -15.14 3.85
N GLN A 252 8.21 -14.78 4.35
CA GLN A 252 9.49 -15.34 3.90
C GLN A 252 9.60 -16.83 4.24
N GLU A 253 9.38 -17.19 5.51
CA GLU A 253 9.37 -18.59 5.96
C GLU A 253 8.33 -19.42 5.21
N ASN A 254 7.16 -18.83 4.90
CA ASN A 254 6.14 -19.50 4.10
C ASN A 254 6.65 -19.83 2.69
N MET A 255 7.31 -18.88 2.02
CA MET A 255 7.88 -19.12 0.69
C MET A 255 9.02 -20.15 0.73
N GLU A 256 9.88 -20.12 1.74
CA GLU A 256 10.94 -21.13 1.96
C GLU A 256 10.33 -22.54 2.09
N ARG A 257 9.25 -22.67 2.89
CA ARG A 257 8.50 -23.92 3.04
C ARG A 257 7.88 -24.37 1.72
N LEU A 258 7.26 -23.47 0.95
CA LEU A 258 6.67 -23.79 -0.35
C LEU A 258 7.72 -24.27 -1.35
N ILE A 259 8.90 -23.64 -1.38
CA ILE A 259 10.04 -24.06 -2.20
C ILE A 259 10.43 -25.50 -1.86
N GLN A 260 10.57 -25.80 -0.56
CA GLN A 260 10.96 -27.15 -0.12
C GLN A 260 9.91 -28.20 -0.51
N GLN A 261 8.63 -27.91 -0.27
CA GLN A 261 7.53 -28.81 -0.63
C GLN A 261 7.48 -29.09 -2.15
N LYS A 262 7.67 -28.06 -2.98
CA LYS A 262 7.67 -28.23 -4.44
C LYS A 262 8.90 -28.99 -4.96
N ARG A 263 10.07 -28.83 -4.32
CA ARG A 263 11.26 -29.66 -4.63
C ARG A 263 11.01 -31.14 -4.34
N GLU A 264 10.36 -31.45 -3.21
CA GLU A 264 10.02 -32.81 -2.82
C GLU A 264 8.93 -33.43 -3.71
N ALA A 265 8.02 -32.60 -4.25
CA ALA A 265 6.97 -33.05 -5.16
C ALA A 265 7.48 -33.47 -6.56
N GLY A 266 8.76 -33.23 -6.86
CA GLY A 266 9.45 -33.74 -8.05
C GLY A 266 9.78 -32.69 -9.11
N PRO A 267 10.43 -33.08 -10.22
CA PRO A 267 11.01 -32.16 -11.20
C PRO A 267 9.98 -31.34 -11.98
N ASN A 268 8.71 -31.76 -12.01
CA ASN A 268 7.64 -31.04 -12.70
C ASN A 268 7.36 -29.64 -12.11
N TYR A 269 7.85 -29.34 -10.91
CA TYR A 269 7.70 -28.05 -10.25
C TYR A 269 8.97 -27.20 -10.27
N ALA A 270 9.94 -27.52 -11.13
CA ALA A 270 11.20 -26.77 -11.20
C ALA A 270 11.00 -25.27 -11.49
N ASP A 271 10.13 -24.94 -12.44
CA ASP A 271 9.81 -23.55 -12.82
C ASP A 271 9.15 -22.78 -11.67
N ASP A 272 8.28 -23.44 -10.92
CA ASP A 272 7.63 -22.88 -9.74
C ASP A 272 8.64 -22.58 -8.62
N VAL A 273 9.59 -23.50 -8.40
CA VAL A 273 10.66 -23.34 -7.41
C VAL A 273 11.54 -22.13 -7.76
N GLU A 274 11.87 -21.97 -9.03
CA GLU A 274 12.67 -20.84 -9.50
C GLU A 274 11.91 -19.52 -9.38
N THR A 275 10.62 -19.53 -9.72
CA THR A 275 9.72 -18.37 -9.56
C THR A 275 9.62 -17.94 -8.10
N LEU A 276 9.43 -18.88 -7.17
CA LEU A 276 9.36 -18.58 -5.73
C LEU A 276 10.71 -18.09 -5.18
N ARG A 277 11.83 -18.65 -5.63
CA ARG A 277 13.17 -18.20 -5.24
C ARG A 277 13.41 -16.77 -5.70
N TRP A 278 13.11 -16.48 -6.97
CA TRP A 278 13.25 -15.13 -7.51
C TRP A 278 12.40 -14.12 -6.74
N LYS A 279 11.14 -14.46 -6.42
CA LYS A 279 10.28 -13.63 -5.56
C LYS A 279 10.92 -13.38 -4.19
N MET A 280 11.42 -14.41 -3.54
CA MET A 280 12.03 -14.27 -2.21
C MET A 280 13.29 -13.37 -2.24
N GLU A 281 14.11 -13.49 -3.28
CA GLU A 281 15.34 -12.71 -3.44
C GLU A 281 15.04 -11.24 -3.80
N ASN A 282 14.04 -10.99 -4.64
CA ASN A 282 13.76 -9.68 -5.24
C ASN A 282 12.59 -8.92 -4.60
N SER A 283 11.89 -9.52 -3.63
CA SER A 283 10.81 -8.87 -2.90
C SER A 283 11.20 -8.55 -1.46
N ARG A 284 10.70 -7.43 -0.93
CA ARG A 284 10.80 -7.06 0.49
C ARG A 284 9.48 -6.52 1.00
N LYS A 285 9.24 -6.71 2.30
CA LYS A 285 8.07 -6.19 3.01
C LYS A 285 8.20 -4.68 3.17
N CYS A 286 7.23 -3.91 2.68
CA CYS A 286 7.16 -2.48 2.97
C CYS A 286 6.95 -2.26 4.47
N PRO A 287 7.77 -1.43 5.15
CA PRO A 287 7.67 -1.19 6.59
C PRO A 287 6.39 -0.44 7.00
N SER A 288 5.74 0.25 6.05
CA SER A 288 4.52 1.02 6.33
C SER A 288 3.23 0.24 6.03
N CYS A 289 3.18 -0.58 4.98
CA CYS A 289 1.93 -1.26 4.59
C CYS A 289 1.97 -2.78 4.71
N SER A 290 3.10 -3.35 5.09
CA SER A 290 3.29 -4.79 5.25
C SER A 290 3.15 -5.64 3.98
N ILE A 291 2.89 -5.05 2.81
CA ILE A 291 2.83 -5.77 1.54
C ILE A 291 4.25 -6.02 1.03
N MET A 292 4.48 -7.21 0.49
CA MET A 292 5.72 -7.50 -0.23
C MET A 292 5.69 -6.83 -1.60
N ILE A 293 6.73 -6.02 -1.86
CA ILE A 293 6.92 -5.31 -3.12
C ILE A 293 8.24 -5.76 -3.75
N ASN A 294 8.32 -5.69 -5.08
CA ASN A 294 9.53 -5.98 -5.83
C ASN A 294 10.37 -4.70 -5.98
N ARG A 295 11.68 -4.86 -6.12
CA ARG A 295 12.58 -3.77 -6.43
C ARG A 295 12.82 -3.68 -7.94
N ASP A 296 12.72 -2.46 -8.45
CA ASP A 296 13.30 -2.10 -9.75
C ASP A 296 14.78 -1.70 -9.52
N GLU A 297 15.69 -2.20 -10.36
CA GLU A 297 17.14 -2.13 -10.14
C GLU A 297 17.69 -0.70 -9.97
N GLY A 298 18.82 -0.55 -9.25
CA GLY A 298 19.69 0.63 -9.33
C GLY A 298 19.58 1.73 -8.25
N CYS A 299 18.56 1.73 -7.37
CA CYS A 299 18.49 2.67 -6.24
C CYS A 299 18.07 1.99 -4.94
N ASN A 300 18.61 2.42 -3.79
CA ASN A 300 18.19 1.94 -2.47
C ASN A 300 16.99 2.73 -1.92
N LYS A 301 16.70 3.92 -2.45
CA LYS A 301 15.46 4.65 -2.12
C LYS A 301 14.31 3.99 -2.87
N VAL A 302 13.29 3.56 -2.13
CA VAL A 302 12.09 2.95 -2.69
C VAL A 302 10.87 3.74 -2.25
N ASP A 303 10.09 4.20 -3.21
CA ASP A 303 8.78 4.81 -3.00
C ASP A 303 7.70 3.74 -3.23
N CYS A 304 7.07 3.27 -2.16
CA CYS A 304 6.06 2.21 -2.27
C CYS A 304 4.87 2.69 -3.11
N THR A 305 4.64 2.08 -4.27
CA THR A 305 3.53 2.45 -5.18
C THR A 305 2.15 2.26 -4.53
N LEU A 306 2.04 1.39 -3.54
CA LEU A 306 0.81 1.12 -2.79
C LEU A 306 0.54 2.22 -1.75
N CYS A 307 1.36 2.33 -0.70
CA CYS A 307 1.06 3.27 0.39
C CYS A 307 1.70 4.65 0.23
N GLY A 308 2.69 4.79 -0.65
CA GLY A 308 3.44 6.03 -0.86
C GLY A 308 4.57 6.28 0.13
N PHE A 309 4.88 5.30 0.99
CA PHE A 309 5.98 5.43 1.94
C PHE A 309 7.34 5.28 1.26
N SER A 310 8.23 6.23 1.52
CA SER A 310 9.61 6.25 1.04
C SER A 310 10.54 5.64 2.09
N PHE A 311 11.30 4.61 1.72
CA PHE A 311 12.19 3.90 2.63
C PHE A 311 13.44 3.36 1.94
N CYS A 312 14.46 3.02 2.73
CA CYS A 312 15.65 2.33 2.23
C CYS A 312 15.37 0.84 2.05
N TRP A 313 15.58 0.29 0.85
CA TRP A 313 15.38 -1.13 0.52
C TRP A 313 16.17 -2.06 1.46
N GLU A 314 17.40 -1.69 1.80
CA GLU A 314 18.31 -2.54 2.56
C GLU A 314 17.98 -2.54 4.06
N CYS A 315 17.93 -1.37 4.70
CA CYS A 315 17.74 -1.28 6.15
C CYS A 315 16.28 -1.07 6.58
N ARG A 316 15.34 -0.92 5.63
CA ARG A 316 13.89 -0.72 5.88
C ARG A 316 13.52 0.52 6.68
N SER A 317 14.48 1.43 6.92
CA SER A 317 14.26 2.69 7.64
C SER A 317 13.62 3.74 6.74
N ILE A 318 12.91 4.71 7.35
CA ILE A 318 12.35 5.87 6.65
C ILE A 318 13.43 6.59 5.85
N TRP A 319 13.12 6.97 4.62
CA TRP A 319 14.01 7.80 3.82
C TRP A 319 13.85 9.26 4.23
N SER A 320 14.95 9.93 4.57
CA SER A 320 14.94 11.37 4.87
C SER A 320 15.85 12.12 3.89
N GLU A 321 15.33 13.19 3.29
CA GLU A 321 16.11 14.05 2.38
C GLU A 321 17.08 14.98 3.13
N ALA A 322 16.93 15.10 4.45
CA ALA A 322 17.84 15.84 5.33
C ALA A 322 19.24 15.21 5.40
N GLU A 323 19.36 13.92 5.09
CA GLU A 323 20.61 13.26 4.74
C GLU A 323 20.90 13.57 3.26
N LEU A 324 21.40 14.78 2.98
CA LEU A 324 21.80 15.21 1.63
C LEU A 324 22.99 14.37 1.14
N GLY A 325 22.70 13.20 0.59
CA GLY A 325 23.66 12.24 0.06
C GLY A 325 23.10 10.83 0.09
N VAL A 326 23.50 9.97 -0.85
CA VAL A 326 23.22 8.52 -0.74
C VAL A 326 23.75 8.06 0.62
N PRO A 327 22.94 7.48 1.53
CA PRO A 327 23.43 7.02 2.81
C PRO A 327 24.58 6.05 2.59
N ASP A 328 25.73 6.31 3.22
CA ASP A 328 26.91 5.45 3.08
C ASP A 328 26.57 4.00 3.45
N ILE A 329 27.14 3.04 2.72
CA ILE A 329 26.88 1.61 2.92
C ILE A 329 27.21 1.16 4.34
N GLN A 330 28.20 1.80 4.98
CA GLN A 330 28.52 1.55 6.39
C GLN A 330 27.41 2.01 7.33
N THR A 331 26.73 3.12 7.02
CA THR A 331 25.58 3.62 7.78
C THR A 331 24.37 2.70 7.60
N ILE A 332 24.17 2.17 6.39
CA ILE A 332 23.15 1.16 6.10
C ILE A 332 23.42 -0.12 6.90
N HIS A 333 24.65 -0.66 6.85
CA HIS A 333 25.04 -1.84 7.62
C HIS A 333 24.92 -1.63 9.14
N ALA A 334 25.27 -0.44 9.63
CA ALA A 334 25.11 -0.10 11.06
C ALA A 334 23.65 -0.15 11.50
N ARG A 335 22.70 0.29 10.65
CA ARG A 335 21.25 0.21 10.93
C ARG A 335 20.75 -1.24 10.87
N THR A 336 21.24 -2.04 9.93
CA THR A 336 20.87 -3.47 9.81
C THR A 336 21.32 -4.29 11.03
N ASN A 337 22.46 -3.97 11.64
CA ASN A 337 23.00 -4.70 12.80
C ASN A 337 22.37 -4.30 14.15
N GLN A 338 21.45 -3.34 14.17
CA GLN A 338 20.76 -2.86 15.38
C GLN A 338 19.27 -3.25 15.43
N SER A 339 18.77 -4.04 14.46
CA SER A 339 17.35 -4.46 14.38
C SER A 339 17.13 -5.92 14.75
#